data_AF-A0A7J9ATK0-F1
#
_entry.id   AF-A0A7J9ATK0-F1
#
_cell.length_a   1.000
_cell.length_b   1.000
_cell.length_c   1.000
_cell.angle_alpha   90.00
_cell.angle_beta   90.00
_cell.angle_gamma   90.00
#
_symmetry.space_group_name_H-M   'P 1'
#
loop_
_entity.id
_entity.type
_entity.pdbx_description
1 polymer ?
#
loop_
_entity_poly.entity_id
_entity_poly.type
_entity_poly.pdbx_seq_one_letter_code
_entity_poly.pdbx_strand_id
1 'polypeptide(L)'
;MIMNTNTSSAFVMITLLILLIIPSSFFIDAEIVDYPSFVNGPNSWRNTLSTDFSFWESAGVRPILVYGMFACGFHCSFVGENCLFAVSIFKSSSEGNSSFSAQVVWSANPNNPVKMQALLELTSEGKLNLKDANDTVVWSPSTPGKSISRLNLTAEGNLMLFDETNYIVWQSFDHPTDSLLRGQRLVSEQKLMASVSSADSSEGLYAFAVIDGKFVAYMDSDPSQSYYQSSSILSAEPEFQNGKFGSFHVADSANFIQLGSDGHLKAYELKESGWEGTDLLPIDPCSYPLACGNYGVCLEKGCRCPDDVSENEAAFFSPTDLTMPNLGCSAFSPISCESSLLQSFLELRSGYSQRVSTSLFSNTIALEDCKEACLKNCSCKAATYTKGS
;
A
#
# COMPACT_ATOMS: atom_id res chain seq x y z
N MET A 1 -61.56 89.49 13.79
CA MET A 1 -60.96 88.87 14.99
C MET A 1 -60.71 87.42 14.65
N ILE A 2 -59.42 87.06 14.48
CA ILE A 2 -58.82 85.70 14.58
C ILE A 2 -59.27 84.71 13.48
N MET A 3 -58.44 84.46 12.46
CA MET A 3 -57.57 83.26 12.27
C MET A 3 -58.39 81.94 12.30
N ASN A 4 -58.23 80.93 11.44
CA ASN A 4 -57.13 80.53 10.56
C ASN A 4 -57.64 79.44 9.59
N THR A 5 -57.16 79.49 8.34
CA THR A 5 -56.78 78.40 7.40
C THR A 5 -57.37 76.99 7.59
N ASN A 6 -58.16 76.47 6.63
CA ASN A 6 -57.72 75.65 5.47
C ASN A 6 -56.76 74.48 5.81
N THR A 7 -57.17 73.22 5.67
CA THR A 7 -57.04 72.42 4.43
C THR A 7 -57.50 70.95 4.59
N SER A 8 -58.10 70.45 3.52
CA SER A 8 -58.40 69.06 3.12
C SER A 8 -57.21 68.10 3.24
N SER A 9 -57.45 66.80 3.53
CA SER A 9 -56.87 65.68 2.75
C SER A 9 -57.42 64.32 3.19
N ALA A 10 -57.57 63.45 2.20
CA ALA A 10 -58.20 62.13 2.22
C ALA A 10 -57.38 61.03 2.92
N PHE A 11 -58.12 60.02 3.38
CA PHE A 11 -57.62 58.73 3.88
C PHE A 11 -56.79 57.99 2.81
N VAL A 12 -55.56 57.61 3.15
CA VAL A 12 -54.73 56.66 2.39
C VAL A 12 -54.29 55.55 3.34
N MET A 13 -54.68 54.32 3.01
CA MET A 13 -54.20 53.07 3.62
C MET A 13 -52.72 52.88 3.28
N ILE A 14 -51.85 52.82 4.30
CA ILE A 14 -50.42 52.54 4.15
C ILE A 14 -50.25 51.02 4.08
N THR A 15 -49.91 50.49 2.91
CA THR A 15 -49.35 49.15 2.74
C THR A 15 -47.84 49.19 3.05
N LEU A 16 -47.41 48.40 4.04
CA LEU A 16 -45.98 48.16 4.32
C LEU A 16 -45.35 47.39 3.15
N LEU A 17 -44.40 48.01 2.45
CA LEU A 17 -43.50 47.33 1.51
C LEU A 17 -42.21 46.98 2.28
N ILE A 18 -42.02 45.72 2.65
CA ILE A 18 -40.75 45.23 3.21
C ILE A 18 -39.77 45.06 2.05
N LEU A 19 -38.79 45.95 1.93
CA LEU A 19 -37.60 45.75 1.09
C LEU A 19 -36.73 44.67 1.75
N LEU A 20 -36.79 43.44 1.22
CA LEU A 20 -35.79 42.41 1.49
C LEU A 20 -34.47 42.88 0.88
N ILE A 21 -33.59 43.45 1.70
CA ILE A 21 -32.16 43.54 1.41
C ILE A 21 -31.67 42.10 1.46
N ILE A 22 -31.61 41.45 0.30
CA ILE A 22 -30.85 40.20 0.14
C ILE A 22 -29.39 40.62 0.36
N PRO A 23 -28.71 40.20 1.44
CA PRO A 23 -27.27 40.40 1.49
C PRO A 23 -26.72 39.63 0.30
N SER A 24 -26.02 40.34 -0.58
CA SER A 24 -25.25 39.73 -1.67
C SER A 24 -24.48 38.57 -1.08
N SER A 25 -25.00 37.37 -1.32
CA SER A 25 -24.36 36.15 -0.87
C SER A 25 -23.01 36.19 -1.54
N PHE A 26 -21.96 36.26 -0.74
CA PHE A 26 -20.62 35.97 -1.19
C PHE A 26 -20.71 34.58 -1.83
N PHE A 27 -20.78 34.53 -3.15
CA PHE A 27 -20.39 33.33 -3.87
C PHE A 27 -18.93 33.16 -3.49
N ILE A 28 -18.66 32.25 -2.56
CA ILE A 28 -17.35 31.61 -2.48
C ILE A 28 -17.24 30.92 -3.84
N ASP A 29 -16.53 31.56 -4.76
CA ASP A 29 -16.08 30.91 -5.96
C ASP A 29 -15.21 29.76 -5.44
N ALA A 30 -15.71 28.52 -5.55
CA ALA A 30 -14.88 27.36 -5.33
C ALA A 30 -13.87 27.39 -6.45
N GLU A 31 -12.66 27.90 -6.17
CA GLU A 31 -11.56 27.92 -7.12
C GLU A 31 -11.34 26.47 -7.54
N ILE A 32 -11.77 26.12 -8.76
CA ILE A 32 -11.48 24.81 -9.34
C ILE A 32 -9.98 24.83 -9.60
N VAL A 33 -9.20 24.33 -8.64
CA VAL A 33 -7.77 24.14 -8.80
C VAL A 33 -7.57 23.07 -9.87
N ASP A 34 -7.33 23.51 -11.09
CA ASP A 34 -7.05 22.64 -12.23
C ASP A 34 -5.56 22.26 -12.21
N TYR A 35 -5.28 20.99 -11.93
CA TYR A 35 -3.92 20.47 -11.89
C TYR A 35 -3.53 19.97 -13.28
N PRO A 36 -2.38 20.39 -13.84
CA PRO A 36 -2.00 20.02 -15.19
C PRO A 36 -1.57 18.54 -15.27
N SER A 37 -1.64 17.93 -16.45
CA SER A 37 -1.06 16.59 -16.67
C SER A 37 0.46 16.62 -16.85
N PHE A 38 1.05 17.79 -17.14
CA PHE A 38 2.50 17.97 -17.28
C PHE A 38 2.98 19.36 -16.85
N VAL A 39 4.26 19.46 -16.50
CA VAL A 39 4.94 20.70 -16.11
C VAL A 39 6.36 20.74 -16.67
N ASN A 40 6.77 21.86 -17.25
CA ASN A 40 8.14 22.08 -17.72
C ASN A 40 9.03 22.61 -16.58
N GLY A 41 10.34 22.36 -16.62
CA GLY A 41 11.31 22.92 -15.68
C GLY A 41 11.79 24.33 -16.07
N PRO A 42 12.45 25.04 -15.13
CA PRO A 42 12.59 24.71 -13.72
C PRO A 42 11.30 24.98 -12.94
N ASN A 43 11.00 24.18 -11.92
CA ASN A 43 9.82 24.35 -11.06
C ASN A 43 10.05 23.72 -9.67
N SER A 44 9.27 24.14 -8.68
CA SER A 44 9.36 23.58 -7.33
C SER A 44 8.02 23.56 -6.63
N TRP A 45 7.76 22.51 -5.85
CA TRP A 45 6.51 22.28 -5.14
C TRP A 45 6.80 21.91 -3.69
N ARG A 46 6.30 22.74 -2.77
CA ARG A 46 6.46 22.52 -1.33
C ARG A 46 5.21 21.85 -0.76
N ASN A 47 5.42 20.82 0.05
CA ASN A 47 4.37 20.12 0.76
C ASN A 47 3.87 20.96 1.95
N THR A 48 2.89 21.81 1.72
CA THR A 48 2.24 22.62 2.77
C THR A 48 0.78 22.23 2.94
N LEU A 49 0.23 22.43 4.13
CA LEU A 49 -1.22 22.33 4.32
C LEU A 49 -1.91 23.44 3.53
N SER A 50 -2.96 23.10 2.80
CA SER A 50 -3.86 24.09 2.24
C SER A 50 -4.64 24.73 3.36
N THR A 51 -4.94 26.02 3.23
CA THR A 51 -5.92 26.71 4.08
C THR A 51 -7.35 26.37 3.68
N ASP A 52 -7.55 25.92 2.45
CA ASP A 52 -8.83 25.47 1.90
C ASP A 52 -8.84 23.96 1.83
N PHE A 53 -9.69 23.35 2.66
CA PHE A 53 -9.79 21.89 2.80
C PHE A 53 -10.42 21.30 1.54
N SER A 54 -9.57 20.91 0.59
CA SER A 54 -9.99 20.35 -0.70
C SER A 54 -10.33 18.87 -0.58
N PHE A 55 -11.01 18.34 -1.60
CA PHE A 55 -11.30 16.91 -1.69
C PHE A 55 -10.04 16.03 -1.73
N TRP A 56 -8.92 16.58 -2.22
CA TRP A 56 -7.65 15.87 -2.24
C TRP A 56 -7.09 15.72 -0.82
N GLU A 57 -7.21 16.76 -0.01
CA GLU A 57 -6.73 16.75 1.37
C GLU A 57 -7.53 15.80 2.26
N SER A 58 -8.85 15.68 2.02
CA SER A 58 -9.67 14.68 2.72
C SER A 58 -9.31 13.23 2.35
N ALA A 59 -8.57 13.04 1.25
CA ALA A 59 -8.02 11.77 0.82
C ALA A 59 -6.49 11.66 1.08
N GLY A 60 -5.90 12.62 1.80
CA GLY A 60 -4.49 12.61 2.19
C GLY A 60 -3.53 13.00 1.07
N VAL A 61 -4.02 13.54 -0.05
CA VAL A 61 -3.21 13.82 -1.25
C VAL A 61 -3.13 15.31 -1.54
N ARG A 62 -1.93 15.75 -1.93
CA ARG A 62 -1.63 17.11 -2.40
C ARG A 62 -1.05 17.00 -3.79
N PRO A 63 -1.89 17.10 -4.83
CA PRO A 63 -1.47 16.81 -6.19
C PRO A 63 -0.62 17.92 -6.78
N ILE A 64 0.28 17.52 -7.67
CA ILE A 64 1.10 18.39 -8.53
C ILE A 64 0.65 18.19 -9.97
N LEU A 65 0.42 16.94 -10.36
CA LEU A 65 -0.14 16.56 -11.66
C LEU A 65 -1.42 15.75 -11.47
N VAL A 66 -2.40 15.95 -12.34
CA VAL A 66 -3.62 15.12 -12.40
C VAL A 66 -3.89 14.76 -13.86
N TYR A 67 -4.19 13.49 -14.12
CA TYR A 67 -4.73 13.07 -15.40
C TYR A 67 -5.63 11.85 -15.26
N GLY A 68 -6.89 12.00 -15.68
CA GLY A 68 -7.90 10.94 -15.56
C GLY A 68 -8.17 10.61 -14.09
N MET A 69 -7.90 9.36 -13.71
CA MET A 69 -8.08 8.87 -12.33
C MET A 69 -6.80 8.91 -11.49
N PHE A 70 -5.71 9.44 -12.04
CA PHE A 70 -4.41 9.45 -11.38
C PHE A 70 -4.04 10.85 -10.95
N ALA A 71 -3.46 10.95 -9.76
CA ALA A 71 -2.81 12.15 -9.28
C ALA A 71 -1.38 11.82 -8.85
N CYS A 72 -0.43 12.65 -9.26
CA CYS A 72 0.96 12.58 -8.83
C CYS A 72 1.25 13.75 -7.90
N GLY A 73 1.79 13.50 -6.71
CA GLY A 73 2.05 14.53 -5.72
C GLY A 73 2.43 13.95 -4.37
N PHE A 74 2.18 14.69 -3.29
CA PHE A 74 2.43 14.20 -1.93
C PHE A 74 1.22 13.44 -1.40
N HIS A 75 1.40 12.18 -0.99
CA HIS A 75 0.40 11.37 -0.29
C HIS A 75 0.85 11.20 1.16
N CYS A 76 0.07 11.68 2.13
CA CYS A 76 0.44 11.69 3.54
C CYS A 76 -0.54 10.86 4.39
N SER A 77 0.01 10.12 5.35
CA SER A 77 -0.80 9.38 6.32
C SER A 77 -1.62 10.34 7.19
N PHE A 78 -2.89 10.03 7.45
CA PHE A 78 -3.72 10.82 8.37
C PHE A 78 -3.24 10.76 9.83
N VAL A 79 -2.49 9.71 10.19
CA VAL A 79 -2.07 9.42 11.57
C VAL A 79 -0.68 9.98 11.87
N GLY A 80 0.05 10.50 10.87
CA GLY A 80 1.41 11.02 11.04
C GLY A 80 1.80 12.12 10.05
N GLU A 81 2.99 12.68 10.23
CA GLU A 81 3.55 13.70 9.30
C GLU A 81 4.28 13.07 8.09
N ASN A 82 4.24 11.75 7.95
CA ASN A 82 4.97 11.01 6.94
C ASN A 82 4.23 11.06 5.59
N CYS A 83 4.96 11.44 4.56
CA CYS A 83 4.47 11.64 3.21
C CYS A 83 5.34 10.92 2.18
N LEU A 84 4.68 10.35 1.18
CA LEU A 84 5.29 9.82 -0.02
C LEU A 84 5.13 10.81 -1.16
N PHE A 85 6.14 10.95 -2.01
CA PHE A 85 5.92 11.43 -3.36
C PHE A 85 5.46 10.25 -4.21
N ALA A 86 4.22 10.28 -4.67
CA ALA A 86 3.51 9.11 -5.15
C ALA A 86 2.58 9.42 -6.33
N VAL A 87 2.30 8.38 -7.12
CA VAL A 87 1.13 8.32 -7.98
C VAL A 87 0.04 7.58 -7.22
N SER A 88 -1.12 8.23 -7.08
CA SER A 88 -2.30 7.67 -6.43
C SER A 88 -3.45 7.56 -7.42
N ILE A 89 -4.22 6.47 -7.33
CA ILE A 89 -5.44 6.24 -8.10
C ILE A 89 -6.66 6.64 -7.26
N PHE A 90 -7.61 7.30 -7.91
CA PHE A 90 -8.85 7.80 -7.32
C PHE A 90 -10.03 7.53 -8.21
N LYS A 91 -11.19 7.32 -7.60
CA LYS A 91 -12.43 7.44 -8.34
C LYS A 91 -13.56 7.85 -7.38
N SER A 92 -14.36 8.80 -7.84
CA SER A 92 -15.52 9.31 -7.12
C SER A 92 -16.67 8.32 -7.20
N SER A 93 -17.25 7.94 -6.06
CA SER A 93 -18.55 7.27 -6.01
C SER A 93 -19.65 8.31 -6.23
N SER A 94 -20.54 8.08 -7.19
CA SER A 94 -21.57 9.03 -7.61
C SER A 94 -22.73 9.25 -6.62
N GLU A 95 -22.72 8.66 -5.43
CA GLU A 95 -23.84 8.76 -4.49
C GLU A 95 -23.46 9.42 -3.15
N GLY A 96 -23.96 10.65 -2.96
CA GLY A 96 -24.46 11.26 -1.71
C GLY A 96 -23.55 11.41 -0.49
N ASN A 97 -22.70 10.43 -0.19
CA ASN A 97 -21.68 10.44 0.86
C ASN A 97 -20.39 9.95 0.19
N SER A 98 -19.68 10.88 -0.41
CA SER A 98 -18.46 10.61 -1.16
C SER A 98 -17.33 10.12 -0.23
N SER A 99 -17.27 8.80 -0.02
CA SER A 99 -16.12 8.14 0.58
C SER A 99 -15.07 7.96 -0.52
N PHE A 100 -13.99 8.72 -0.43
CA PHE A 100 -12.90 8.65 -1.40
C PHE A 100 -11.76 7.81 -0.80
N SER A 101 -11.46 6.68 -1.42
CA SER A 101 -10.28 5.88 -1.09
C SER A 101 -9.20 6.13 -2.13
N ALA A 102 -8.23 6.95 -1.77
CA ALA A 102 -6.99 7.09 -2.54
C ALA A 102 -6.12 5.87 -2.29
N GLN A 103 -5.66 5.21 -3.36
CA GLN A 103 -4.69 4.13 -3.25
C GLN A 103 -3.38 4.56 -3.88
N VAL A 104 -2.27 4.44 -3.15
CA VAL A 104 -0.93 4.59 -3.72
C VAL A 104 -0.65 3.39 -4.62
N VAL A 105 -0.26 3.66 -5.86
CA VAL A 105 0.06 2.64 -6.89
C VAL A 105 1.50 2.76 -7.40
N TRP A 106 2.22 3.79 -6.96
CA TRP A 106 3.65 3.95 -7.13
C TRP A 106 4.17 5.01 -6.16
N SER A 107 5.38 4.85 -5.61
CA SER A 107 6.03 5.90 -4.81
C SER A 107 7.54 5.95 -5.01
N ALA A 108 8.09 7.15 -4.88
CA ALA A 108 9.53 7.40 -5.01
C ALA A 108 10.33 7.01 -3.76
N ASN A 109 9.73 7.17 -2.58
CA ASN A 109 10.41 7.13 -1.29
C ASN A 109 9.73 6.24 -0.24
N PRO A 110 9.35 4.98 -0.56
CA PRO A 110 8.63 4.10 0.37
C PRO A 110 9.38 3.88 1.70
N ASN A 111 10.71 3.72 1.62
CA ASN A 111 11.59 3.47 2.76
C ASN A 111 12.02 4.74 3.52
N ASN A 112 11.83 5.92 2.91
CA ASN A 112 12.23 7.20 3.51
C ASN A 112 11.10 8.23 3.33
N PRO A 113 9.95 8.09 4.03
CA PRO A 113 8.89 9.08 3.97
C PRO A 113 9.40 10.46 4.38
N VAL A 114 9.02 11.49 3.62
CA VAL A 114 9.37 12.89 3.91
C VAL A 114 8.32 13.52 4.84
N LYS A 115 8.67 14.63 5.49
CA LYS A 115 7.75 15.35 6.37
C LYS A 115 6.98 16.46 5.64
N MET A 116 6.08 17.10 6.36
CA MET A 116 5.56 18.41 5.97
C MET A 116 6.70 19.40 5.70
N GLN A 117 6.50 20.34 4.78
CA GLN A 117 7.50 21.27 4.25
C GLN A 117 8.56 20.66 3.30
N ALA A 118 8.51 19.36 3.02
CA ALA A 118 9.29 18.73 1.97
C ALA A 118 9.13 19.43 0.61
N LEU A 119 10.17 19.36 -0.22
CA LEU A 119 10.27 20.07 -1.49
C LEU A 119 10.54 19.09 -2.62
N LEU A 120 9.68 19.05 -3.63
CA LEU A 120 10.01 18.50 -4.94
C LEU A 120 10.53 19.64 -5.81
N GLU A 121 11.73 19.49 -6.36
CA GLU A 121 12.39 20.55 -7.14
C GLU A 121 12.94 19.98 -8.44
N LEU A 122 12.50 20.54 -9.58
CA LEU A 122 13.15 20.39 -10.87
C LEU A 122 14.04 21.62 -11.11
N THR A 123 15.35 21.44 -11.01
CA THR A 123 16.33 22.54 -11.09
C THR A 123 16.56 23.01 -12.53
N SER A 124 17.19 24.18 -12.69
CA SER A 124 17.65 24.71 -13.99
C SER A 124 18.65 23.80 -14.71
N GLU A 125 19.36 22.95 -13.98
CA GLU A 125 20.31 21.97 -14.55
C GLU A 125 19.61 20.67 -15.01
N GLY A 126 18.29 20.59 -14.82
CA GLY A 126 17.47 19.44 -15.19
C GLY A 126 17.61 18.26 -14.23
N LYS A 127 17.77 18.53 -12.93
CA LYS A 127 17.73 17.51 -11.87
C LYS A 127 16.41 17.58 -11.12
N LEU A 128 15.74 16.43 -10.97
CA LEU A 128 14.57 16.29 -10.11
C LEU A 128 15.00 15.75 -8.74
N ASN A 129 14.82 16.53 -7.69
CA ASN A 129 15.15 16.15 -6.32
C ASN A 129 13.91 16.22 -5.44
N LEU A 130 13.67 15.15 -4.69
CA LEU A 130 12.80 15.17 -3.52
C LEU A 130 13.65 15.43 -2.29
N LYS A 131 13.41 16.55 -1.61
CA LYS A 131 14.09 16.95 -0.38
C LYS A 131 13.13 16.92 0.80
N ASP A 132 13.59 16.46 1.95
CA ASP A 132 12.85 16.56 3.20
C ASP A 132 12.82 18.02 3.71
N ALA A 133 12.06 18.30 4.77
CA ALA A 133 11.90 19.62 5.38
C ALA A 133 13.22 20.30 5.81
N ASN A 134 14.28 19.50 6.01
CA ASN A 134 15.62 19.95 6.38
C ASN A 134 16.58 20.07 5.18
N ASP A 135 16.04 20.10 3.95
CA ASP A 135 16.77 20.14 2.68
C ASP A 135 17.63 18.90 2.34
N THR A 136 17.54 17.82 3.12
CA THR A 136 18.20 16.54 2.79
C THR A 136 17.55 15.93 1.56
N VAL A 137 18.33 15.60 0.53
CA VAL A 137 17.84 14.88 -0.65
C VAL A 137 17.50 13.44 -0.24
N VAL A 138 16.22 13.10 -0.35
CA VAL A 138 15.68 11.77 0.00
C VAL A 138 15.57 10.87 -1.23
N TRP A 139 15.25 11.46 -2.40
CA TRP A 139 15.15 10.71 -3.64
C TRP A 139 15.47 11.57 -4.85
N SER A 140 16.02 10.95 -5.89
CA SER A 140 16.21 11.52 -7.22
C SER A 140 16.26 10.40 -8.26
N PRO A 141 15.63 10.55 -9.44
CA PRO A 141 15.64 9.53 -10.47
C PRO A 141 17.03 9.44 -11.14
N SER A 142 17.51 8.23 -11.35
CA SER A 142 18.77 8.00 -12.07
C SER A 142 18.59 8.31 -13.55
N THR A 143 19.25 9.36 -14.04
CA THR A 143 19.19 9.84 -15.43
C THR A 143 20.61 10.03 -15.99
N PRO A 144 21.37 8.95 -16.26
CA PRO A 144 22.79 9.05 -16.60
C PRO A 144 23.04 9.89 -17.86
N GLY A 145 23.73 11.02 -17.70
CA GLY A 145 24.12 11.90 -18.82
C GLY A 145 22.96 12.62 -19.50
N LYS A 146 21.76 12.65 -18.90
CA LYS A 146 20.59 13.33 -19.44
C LYS A 146 20.04 14.36 -18.44
N SER A 147 19.46 15.44 -18.95
CA SER A 147 18.79 16.47 -18.16
C SER A 147 17.28 16.38 -18.35
N ILE A 148 16.54 16.56 -17.26
CA ILE A 148 15.07 16.56 -17.25
C ILE A 148 14.56 17.97 -17.57
N SER A 149 13.69 18.08 -18.56
CA SER A 149 13.02 19.33 -18.95
C SER A 149 11.53 19.35 -18.59
N ARG A 150 10.90 18.17 -18.41
CA ARG A 150 9.45 18.06 -18.19
C ARG A 150 9.10 16.83 -17.36
N LEU A 151 8.16 17.00 -16.43
CA LEU A 151 7.42 15.93 -15.76
C LEU A 151 6.06 15.78 -16.43
N ASN A 152 5.61 14.56 -16.67
CA ASN A 152 4.34 14.28 -17.34
C ASN A 152 3.70 13.01 -16.75
N LEU A 153 2.45 13.11 -16.33
CA LEU A 153 1.63 11.97 -15.92
C LEU A 153 0.76 11.53 -17.09
N THR A 154 0.74 10.23 -17.41
CA THR A 154 -0.13 9.69 -18.46
C THR A 154 -1.51 9.31 -17.92
N ALA A 155 -2.47 9.07 -18.81
CA ALA A 155 -3.83 8.65 -18.45
C ALA A 155 -3.86 7.24 -17.81
N GLU A 156 -2.79 6.47 -18.00
CA GLU A 156 -2.56 5.13 -17.42
C GLU A 156 -1.80 5.18 -16.10
N GLY A 157 -1.42 6.38 -15.62
CA GLY A 157 -0.73 6.56 -14.34
C GLY A 157 0.79 6.42 -14.41
N ASN A 158 1.40 6.45 -15.60
CA ASN A 158 2.84 6.45 -15.75
C ASN A 158 3.40 7.87 -15.55
N LEU A 159 4.32 8.04 -14.59
CA LEU A 159 5.06 9.28 -14.41
C LEU A 159 6.30 9.24 -15.29
N MET A 160 6.30 10.02 -16.35
CA MET A 160 7.39 10.10 -17.33
C MET A 160 8.18 11.40 -17.18
N LEU A 161 9.50 11.30 -17.32
CA LEU A 161 10.42 12.43 -17.37
C LEU A 161 11.00 12.53 -18.77
N PHE A 162 10.99 13.74 -19.33
CA PHE A 162 11.46 14.02 -20.69
C PHE A 162 12.66 14.96 -20.67
N ASP A 163 13.53 14.86 -21.68
CA ASP A 163 14.56 15.86 -21.97
C ASP A 163 14.03 16.98 -22.89
N GLU A 164 14.87 17.97 -23.21
CA GLU A 164 14.51 19.09 -24.08
C GLU A 164 14.14 18.67 -25.51
N THR A 165 14.61 17.50 -25.95
CA THR A 165 14.29 16.92 -27.25
C THR A 165 13.02 16.07 -27.25
N ASN A 166 12.28 16.06 -26.14
CA ASN A 166 11.09 15.22 -25.89
C ASN A 166 11.36 13.71 -25.94
N TYR A 167 12.57 13.25 -25.67
CA TYR A 167 12.82 11.83 -25.41
C TYR A 167 12.57 11.50 -23.93
N ILE A 168 12.00 10.32 -23.68
CA ILE A 168 11.84 9.79 -22.33
C ILE A 168 13.23 9.47 -21.77
N VAL A 169 13.53 10.02 -20.60
CA VAL A 169 14.79 9.79 -19.89
C VAL A 169 14.62 8.90 -18.67
N TRP A 170 13.40 8.81 -18.14
CA TRP A 170 13.02 7.97 -17.00
C TRP A 170 11.49 7.83 -16.97
N GLN A 171 10.97 6.72 -16.45
CA GLN A 171 9.53 6.53 -16.22
C GLN A 171 9.25 5.62 -15.02
N SER A 172 8.14 5.84 -14.31
CA SER A 172 7.78 5.07 -13.12
C SER A 172 7.49 3.60 -13.41
N PHE A 173 7.00 3.28 -14.61
CA PHE A 173 6.69 1.91 -15.01
C PHE A 173 7.92 0.99 -15.02
N ASP A 174 9.13 1.54 -15.19
CA ASP A 174 10.39 0.78 -15.14
C ASP A 174 10.90 0.55 -13.71
N HIS A 175 10.23 1.13 -12.71
CA HIS A 175 10.59 1.09 -11.29
C HIS A 175 9.35 0.78 -10.43
N PRO A 176 8.76 -0.43 -10.53
CA PRO A 176 7.59 -0.80 -9.75
C PRO A 176 7.87 -0.79 -8.24
N THR A 177 6.82 -0.54 -7.44
CA THR A 177 6.85 -0.66 -5.97
C THR A 177 6.16 -1.95 -5.55
N ASP A 178 4.98 -1.88 -4.95
CA ASP A 178 4.11 -3.00 -4.59
C ASP A 178 3.04 -3.28 -5.65
N SER A 179 2.91 -2.42 -6.66
CA SER A 179 1.76 -2.38 -7.57
C SER A 179 2.15 -2.33 -9.05
N LEU A 180 1.27 -2.83 -9.91
CA LEU A 180 1.31 -2.73 -11.37
C LEU A 180 0.06 -2.06 -11.90
N LEU A 181 0.24 -1.14 -12.85
CA LEU A 181 -0.83 -0.48 -13.59
C LEU A 181 -0.99 -1.07 -15.00
N ARG A 182 -2.15 -0.81 -15.61
CA ARG A 182 -2.46 -1.32 -16.94
C ARG A 182 -1.47 -0.77 -17.97
N GLY A 183 -0.95 -1.64 -18.83
CA GLY A 183 0.12 -1.35 -19.79
C GLY A 183 1.53 -1.47 -19.20
N GLN A 184 1.69 -1.62 -17.89
CA GLN A 184 2.98 -1.87 -17.26
C GLN A 184 3.42 -3.32 -17.46
N ARG A 185 4.72 -3.50 -17.70
CA ARG A 185 5.37 -4.81 -17.77
C ARG A 185 6.13 -5.08 -16.49
N LEU A 186 6.14 -6.34 -16.06
CA LEU A 186 7.06 -6.81 -15.02
C LEU A 186 8.16 -7.61 -15.73
N VAL A 187 9.31 -6.96 -15.97
CA VAL A 187 10.43 -7.56 -16.70
C VAL A 187 11.41 -8.27 -15.75
N SER A 188 12.38 -9.01 -16.30
CA SER A 188 13.45 -9.63 -15.50
C SER A 188 14.18 -8.58 -14.66
N GLU A 189 14.66 -8.95 -13.47
CA GLU A 189 15.29 -8.05 -12.47
C GLU A 189 14.34 -7.09 -11.74
N GLN A 190 13.08 -6.96 -12.17
CA GLN A 190 12.07 -6.25 -11.42
C GLN A 190 11.34 -7.20 -10.45
N LYS A 191 10.90 -6.63 -9.33
CA LYS A 191 10.05 -7.29 -8.36
C LYS A 191 9.03 -6.30 -7.82
N LEU A 192 7.85 -6.79 -7.47
CA LEU A 192 6.96 -6.09 -6.57
C LEU A 192 7.40 -6.39 -5.13
N MET A 193 7.52 -5.36 -4.30
CA MET A 193 7.80 -5.49 -2.87
C MET A 193 6.59 -4.99 -2.10
N ALA A 194 5.98 -5.86 -1.29
CA ALA A 194 4.86 -5.48 -0.43
C ALA A 194 5.31 -4.43 0.58
N SER A 195 4.36 -3.62 1.08
CA SER A 195 4.63 -2.79 2.25
C SER A 195 4.72 -3.61 3.53
N VAL A 196 5.30 -3.04 4.60
CA VAL A 196 5.26 -3.64 5.94
C VAL A 196 3.84 -3.78 6.45
N SER A 197 3.00 -2.76 6.23
CA SER A 197 1.57 -2.79 6.60
C SER A 197 0.77 -1.73 5.85
N SER A 198 -0.52 -1.61 6.13
CA SER A 198 -1.33 -0.47 5.66
C SER A 198 -0.95 0.87 6.29
N ALA A 199 -0.29 0.85 7.46
CA ALA A 199 0.14 2.05 8.17
C ALA A 199 1.61 2.44 7.88
N ASP A 200 2.39 1.49 7.34
CA ASP A 200 3.82 1.64 7.06
C ASP A 200 4.12 1.18 5.63
N SER A 201 4.40 2.16 4.77
CA SER A 201 4.68 1.98 3.34
C SER A 201 6.11 1.53 3.03
N SER A 202 6.98 1.37 4.03
CA SER A 202 8.31 0.83 3.80
C SER A 202 8.25 -0.59 3.24
N GLU A 203 9.29 -0.98 2.51
CA GLU A 203 9.38 -2.30 1.89
C GLU A 203 9.39 -3.38 2.98
N GLY A 204 8.41 -4.27 2.90
CA GLY A 204 8.22 -5.41 3.77
C GLY A 204 8.94 -6.66 3.27
N LEU A 205 8.45 -7.81 3.74
CA LEU A 205 9.11 -9.10 3.52
C LEU A 205 8.66 -9.83 2.26
N TYR A 206 7.50 -9.50 1.71
CA TYR A 206 6.93 -10.24 0.57
C TYR A 206 7.35 -9.62 -0.74
N ALA A 207 7.75 -10.50 -1.66
CA ALA A 207 8.15 -10.14 -3.01
C ALA A 207 7.44 -10.99 -4.06
N PHE A 208 7.21 -10.42 -5.23
CA PHE A 208 6.71 -11.11 -6.41
C PHE A 208 7.53 -10.72 -7.64
N ALA A 209 8.05 -11.71 -8.37
CA ALA A 209 8.94 -11.47 -9.50
C ALA A 209 8.79 -12.54 -10.59
N VAL A 210 9.41 -12.28 -11.74
CA VAL A 210 9.65 -13.29 -12.78
C VAL A 210 11.06 -13.84 -12.60
N ILE A 211 11.18 -15.10 -12.15
CA ILE A 211 12.46 -15.79 -11.94
C ILE A 211 12.49 -17.02 -12.84
N ASP A 212 13.52 -17.14 -13.67
CA ASP A 212 13.66 -18.22 -14.67
C ASP A 212 12.41 -18.38 -15.56
N GLY A 213 11.81 -17.24 -15.95
CA GLY A 213 10.60 -17.19 -16.77
C GLY A 213 9.33 -17.67 -16.06
N LYS A 214 9.34 -17.83 -14.74
CA LYS A 214 8.17 -18.22 -13.95
C LYS A 214 7.77 -17.11 -13.00
N PHE A 215 6.48 -16.98 -12.75
CA PHE A 215 6.01 -16.20 -11.62
C PHE A 215 6.40 -16.89 -10.31
N VAL A 216 7.03 -16.12 -9.43
CA VAL A 216 7.46 -16.57 -8.10
C VAL A 216 7.03 -15.54 -7.07
N ALA A 217 6.32 -16.00 -6.04
CA ALA A 217 6.03 -15.21 -4.85
C ALA A 217 6.83 -15.80 -3.68
N TYR A 218 7.58 -14.95 -2.99
CA TYR A 218 8.55 -15.38 -1.98
C TYR A 218 8.68 -14.39 -0.84
N MET A 219 9.17 -14.87 0.30
CA MET A 219 9.67 -14.00 1.36
C MET A 219 11.13 -13.67 1.08
N ASP A 220 11.46 -12.38 1.06
CA ASP A 220 12.80 -11.83 0.81
C ASP A 220 13.66 -11.92 2.09
N SER A 221 13.75 -13.14 2.64
CA SER A 221 14.60 -13.50 3.78
C SER A 221 15.95 -14.06 3.30
N ASP A 222 16.86 -14.33 4.25
CA ASP A 222 18.13 -15.00 3.98
C ASP A 222 18.17 -16.38 4.69
N PRO A 223 18.06 -17.52 3.96
CA PRO A 223 17.84 -17.63 2.51
C PRO A 223 16.40 -17.29 2.12
N SER A 224 16.19 -16.91 0.85
CA SER A 224 14.88 -16.57 0.26
C SER A 224 13.96 -17.79 0.14
N GLN A 225 12.66 -17.59 0.35
CA GLN A 225 11.70 -18.68 0.55
C GLN A 225 10.45 -18.49 -0.28
N SER A 226 10.34 -19.26 -1.37
CA SER A 226 9.18 -19.26 -2.24
C SER A 226 8.00 -19.97 -1.58
N TYR A 227 6.83 -19.32 -1.57
CA TYR A 227 5.56 -19.94 -1.20
C TYR A 227 4.65 -20.18 -2.41
N TYR A 228 4.97 -19.58 -3.56
CA TYR A 228 4.32 -19.85 -4.83
C TYR A 228 5.32 -19.83 -5.98
N GLN A 229 5.18 -20.78 -6.89
CA GLN A 229 5.87 -20.79 -8.18
C GLN A 229 4.93 -21.34 -9.25
N SER A 230 4.77 -20.60 -10.34
CA SER A 230 3.97 -21.05 -11.48
C SER A 230 4.57 -22.30 -12.14
N SER A 231 3.70 -23.21 -12.59
CA SER A 231 4.11 -24.45 -13.27
C SER A 231 4.62 -24.20 -14.68
N SER A 232 4.05 -23.21 -15.36
CA SER A 232 4.32 -22.87 -16.76
C SER A 232 5.34 -21.75 -16.86
N ILE A 233 6.26 -21.90 -17.82
CA ILE A 233 7.19 -20.82 -18.19
C ILE A 233 6.43 -19.82 -19.06
N LEU A 234 6.59 -18.54 -18.78
CA LEU A 234 6.04 -17.44 -19.56
C LEU A 234 6.69 -17.39 -20.94
N SER A 235 5.88 -17.18 -21.97
CA SER A 235 6.35 -17.08 -23.36
C SER A 235 6.93 -15.70 -23.70
N ALA A 236 6.64 -14.68 -22.89
CA ALA A 236 7.11 -13.31 -23.03
C ALA A 236 7.05 -12.60 -21.67
N GLU A 237 7.63 -11.40 -21.60
CA GLU A 237 7.50 -10.53 -20.43
C GLU A 237 6.02 -10.20 -20.17
N PRO A 238 5.52 -10.44 -18.94
CA PRO A 238 4.12 -10.25 -18.62
C PRO A 238 3.78 -8.76 -18.54
N GLU A 239 2.85 -8.34 -19.39
CA GLU A 239 2.22 -7.02 -19.35
C GLU A 239 0.85 -7.13 -18.72
N PHE A 240 0.50 -6.21 -17.81
CA PHE A 240 -0.85 -6.13 -17.27
C PHE A 240 -1.79 -5.51 -18.30
N GLN A 241 -2.70 -6.31 -18.85
CA GLN A 241 -3.65 -5.93 -19.89
C GLN A 241 -5.08 -6.27 -19.44
N ASN A 242 -6.07 -5.84 -20.24
CA ASN A 242 -7.43 -6.31 -20.08
C ASN A 242 -7.47 -7.84 -20.22
N GLY A 243 -8.07 -8.52 -19.24
CA GLY A 243 -8.26 -9.96 -19.25
C GLY A 243 -7.08 -10.78 -18.72
N LYS A 244 -5.87 -10.19 -18.59
CA LYS A 244 -4.67 -10.99 -18.28
C LYS A 244 -3.48 -10.22 -17.70
N PHE A 245 -2.66 -10.96 -16.96
CA PHE A 245 -1.29 -10.61 -16.59
C PHE A 245 -0.42 -11.86 -16.66
N GLY A 246 0.37 -11.99 -17.74
CA GLY A 246 1.09 -13.24 -18.05
C GLY A 246 0.13 -14.44 -18.16
N SER A 247 0.34 -15.46 -17.33
CA SER A 247 -0.54 -16.63 -17.22
C SER A 247 -1.77 -16.42 -16.33
N PHE A 248 -1.88 -15.31 -15.60
CA PHE A 248 -3.02 -15.02 -14.74
C PHE A 248 -4.17 -14.42 -15.53
N HIS A 249 -5.39 -14.88 -15.24
CA HIS A 249 -6.62 -14.23 -15.69
C HIS A 249 -6.92 -13.06 -14.75
N VAL A 250 -7.18 -11.89 -15.32
CA VAL A 250 -7.47 -10.67 -14.56
C VAL A 250 -8.73 -10.05 -15.12
N ALA A 251 -9.67 -9.61 -14.28
CA ALA A 251 -10.91 -8.99 -14.76
C ALA A 251 -10.62 -7.75 -15.62
N ASP A 252 -11.40 -7.53 -16.68
CA ASP A 252 -11.27 -6.35 -17.54
C ASP A 252 -11.49 -5.02 -16.78
N SER A 253 -12.26 -5.07 -15.70
CA SER A 253 -12.51 -3.96 -14.79
C SER A 253 -11.39 -3.69 -13.78
N ALA A 254 -10.38 -4.57 -13.66
CA ALA A 254 -9.30 -4.41 -12.69
C ALA A 254 -8.47 -3.15 -13.00
N ASN A 255 -8.31 -2.29 -11.99
CA ASN A 255 -7.63 -1.01 -12.11
C ASN A 255 -6.12 -1.13 -11.88
N PHE A 256 -5.71 -1.95 -10.91
CA PHE A 256 -4.31 -2.20 -10.56
C PHE A 256 -4.15 -3.61 -9.99
N ILE A 257 -2.93 -4.13 -10.04
CA ILE A 257 -2.52 -5.34 -9.32
C ILE A 257 -1.60 -4.90 -8.19
N GLN A 258 -1.76 -5.43 -6.98
CA GLN A 258 -0.90 -5.08 -5.84
C GLN A 258 -0.54 -6.31 -5.01
N LEU A 259 0.71 -6.37 -4.57
CA LEU A 259 1.18 -7.33 -3.59
C LEU A 259 0.98 -6.76 -2.18
N GLY A 260 0.10 -7.40 -1.41
CA GLY A 260 -0.23 -6.98 -0.06
C GLY A 260 0.81 -7.38 0.99
N SER A 261 0.77 -6.70 2.14
CA SER A 261 1.54 -7.06 3.35
C SER A 261 1.14 -8.44 3.94
N ASP A 262 0.10 -9.07 3.41
CA ASP A 262 -0.34 -10.43 3.69
C ASP A 262 0.27 -11.47 2.71
N GLY A 263 1.09 -11.02 1.74
CA GLY A 263 1.69 -11.87 0.71
C GLY A 263 0.75 -12.21 -0.45
N HIS A 264 -0.51 -11.74 -0.43
CA HIS A 264 -1.43 -11.98 -1.54
C HIS A 264 -1.14 -11.03 -2.70
N LEU A 265 -1.13 -11.55 -3.92
CA LEU A 265 -1.09 -10.73 -5.14
C LEU A 265 -2.52 -10.58 -5.65
N LYS A 266 -3.12 -9.41 -5.45
CA LYS A 266 -4.55 -9.18 -5.76
C LYS A 266 -4.70 -8.21 -6.94
N ALA A 267 -5.64 -8.50 -7.82
CA ALA A 267 -6.16 -7.55 -8.80
C ALA A 267 -7.34 -6.80 -8.21
N TYR A 268 -7.25 -5.48 -8.15
CA TYR A 268 -8.24 -4.63 -7.50
C TYR A 268 -9.18 -3.98 -8.50
N GLU A 269 -10.47 -4.10 -8.23
CA GLU A 269 -11.55 -3.43 -8.93
C GLU A 269 -12.22 -2.43 -8.00
N LEU A 270 -12.62 -1.28 -8.52
CA LEU A 270 -13.49 -0.41 -7.74
C LEU A 270 -14.94 -0.89 -7.80
N LYS A 271 -15.51 -1.14 -6.62
CA LYS A 271 -16.94 -1.39 -6.40
C LYS A 271 -17.57 -0.26 -5.59
N GLU A 272 -18.87 -0.35 -5.35
CA GLU A 272 -19.60 0.64 -4.53
C GLU A 272 -19.04 0.77 -3.11
N SER A 273 -18.53 -0.33 -2.53
CA SER A 273 -17.94 -0.37 -1.19
C SER A 273 -16.47 0.02 -1.13
N GLY A 274 -15.86 0.39 -2.26
CA GLY A 274 -14.43 0.69 -2.37
C GLY A 274 -13.65 -0.33 -3.20
N TRP A 275 -12.35 -0.41 -2.98
CA TRP A 275 -11.46 -1.32 -3.70
C TRP A 275 -11.67 -2.77 -3.23
N GLU A 276 -12.06 -3.66 -4.14
CA GLU A 276 -12.20 -5.10 -3.90
C GLU A 276 -11.11 -5.86 -4.66
N GLY A 277 -10.31 -6.63 -3.94
CA GLY A 277 -9.18 -7.38 -4.49
C GLY A 277 -9.52 -8.85 -4.73
N THR A 278 -9.32 -9.33 -5.94
CA THR A 278 -9.35 -10.76 -6.28
C THR A 278 -7.94 -11.33 -6.28
N ASP A 279 -7.70 -12.37 -5.50
CA ASP A 279 -6.40 -13.02 -5.41
C ASP A 279 -6.04 -13.74 -6.72
N LEU A 280 -4.82 -13.51 -7.19
CA LEU A 280 -4.28 -14.09 -8.43
C LEU A 280 -3.47 -15.36 -8.18
N LEU A 281 -2.99 -15.61 -6.95
CA LEU A 281 -2.17 -16.80 -6.69
C LEU A 281 -3.09 -18.01 -6.40
N PRO A 282 -3.04 -19.07 -7.23
CA PRO A 282 -3.91 -20.24 -7.07
C PRO A 282 -3.34 -21.22 -6.03
N ILE A 283 -3.18 -20.76 -4.79
CA ILE A 283 -2.68 -21.56 -3.67
C ILE A 283 -3.71 -21.63 -2.54
N ASP A 284 -3.64 -22.69 -1.73
CA ASP A 284 -4.49 -22.80 -0.55
C ASP A 284 -4.22 -21.63 0.41
N PRO A 285 -5.25 -21.09 1.11
CA PRO A 285 -5.07 -20.02 2.08
C PRO A 285 -4.00 -20.32 3.15
N CYS A 286 -3.84 -21.59 3.53
CA CYS A 286 -2.80 -22.03 4.48
C CYS A 286 -1.39 -22.12 3.88
N SER A 287 -1.23 -21.95 2.56
CA SER A 287 0.07 -21.91 1.89
C SER A 287 0.70 -20.51 1.95
N TYR A 288 -0.08 -19.48 2.24
CA TYR A 288 0.43 -18.14 2.50
C TYR A 288 1.27 -18.12 3.79
N PRO A 289 2.46 -17.50 3.76
CA PRO A 289 3.24 -17.35 4.98
C PRO A 289 2.49 -16.50 6.00
N LEU A 290 2.65 -16.84 7.28
CA LEU A 290 2.05 -16.09 8.39
C LEU A 290 0.51 -15.95 8.34
N ALA A 291 -0.19 -16.80 7.58
CA ALA A 291 -1.67 -16.74 7.44
C ALA A 291 -2.43 -16.75 8.78
N CYS A 292 -1.84 -17.34 9.82
CA CYS A 292 -2.41 -17.42 11.16
C CYS A 292 -1.61 -16.65 12.22
N GLY A 293 -0.72 -15.76 11.82
CA GLY A 293 0.08 -14.97 12.76
C GLY A 293 1.01 -15.82 13.63
N ASN A 294 1.51 -15.20 14.70
CA ASN A 294 2.48 -15.84 15.59
C ASN A 294 1.89 -17.04 16.33
N TYR A 295 2.61 -18.16 16.36
CA TYR A 295 2.20 -19.44 16.96
C TYR A 295 0.90 -20.04 16.41
N GLY A 296 0.15 -19.36 15.53
CA GLY A 296 -1.10 -19.86 14.99
C GLY A 296 -0.89 -20.97 13.96
N VAL A 297 -1.86 -21.87 13.91
CA VAL A 297 -1.86 -23.04 13.03
C VAL A 297 -3.03 -22.93 12.05
N CYS A 298 -2.72 -23.01 10.76
CA CYS A 298 -3.73 -22.96 9.70
C CYS A 298 -4.31 -24.33 9.41
N LEU A 299 -5.63 -24.42 9.43
CA LEU A 299 -6.41 -25.62 9.14
C LEU A 299 -7.53 -25.29 8.15
N GLU A 300 -8.19 -26.30 7.59
CA GLU A 300 -9.32 -26.12 6.67
C GLU A 300 -10.45 -25.23 7.25
N LYS A 301 -10.62 -25.25 8.58
CA LYS A 301 -11.64 -24.44 9.28
C LYS A 301 -11.13 -23.08 9.76
N GLY A 302 -9.94 -22.66 9.34
CA GLY A 302 -9.28 -21.42 9.75
C GLY A 302 -8.18 -21.60 10.79
N CYS A 303 -7.75 -20.47 11.36
CA CYS A 303 -6.64 -20.40 12.30
C CYS A 303 -7.03 -20.83 13.72
N ARG A 304 -6.15 -21.58 14.38
CA ARG A 304 -6.28 -21.91 15.81
C ARG A 304 -4.93 -21.90 16.52
N CYS A 305 -4.97 -21.90 17.84
CA CYS A 305 -3.77 -22.10 18.62
C CYS A 305 -3.35 -23.57 18.64
N PRO A 306 -2.04 -23.84 18.81
CA PRO A 306 -1.54 -25.16 19.09
C PRO A 306 -2.16 -25.69 20.38
N ASP A 307 -2.81 -26.85 20.30
CA ASP A 307 -3.38 -27.55 21.45
C ASP A 307 -2.68 -28.90 21.61
N ASP A 308 -2.46 -29.31 22.87
CA ASP A 308 -2.02 -30.66 23.19
C ASP A 308 -3.19 -31.64 23.01
N VAL A 309 -2.87 -32.84 22.56
CA VAL A 309 -3.83 -33.90 22.25
C VAL A 309 -4.29 -34.65 23.51
N SER A 310 -3.63 -34.43 24.64
CA SER A 310 -4.09 -34.96 25.92
C SER A 310 -5.34 -34.19 26.36
N GLU A 311 -6.51 -34.84 26.35
CA GLU A 311 -7.82 -34.26 26.70
C GLU A 311 -7.90 -33.64 28.12
N ASN A 312 -6.79 -33.63 28.88
CA ASN A 312 -6.71 -33.22 30.28
C ASN A 312 -5.53 -32.28 30.62
N GLU A 313 -4.75 -31.77 29.67
CA GLU A 313 -3.66 -30.83 29.97
C GLU A 313 -4.02 -29.37 29.69
N ALA A 314 -3.41 -28.48 30.47
CA ALA A 314 -3.62 -27.04 30.35
C ALA A 314 -3.19 -26.54 28.97
N ALA A 315 -3.99 -25.68 28.34
CA ALA A 315 -3.60 -25.03 27.09
C ALA A 315 -2.28 -24.27 27.29
N PHE A 316 -1.34 -24.42 26.34
CA PHE A 316 -0.05 -23.71 26.35
C PHE A 316 -0.10 -22.36 25.64
N PHE A 317 -1.09 -22.20 24.75
CA PHE A 317 -1.29 -21.02 23.94
C PHE A 317 -2.73 -20.53 24.05
N SER A 318 -2.93 -19.22 23.94
CA SER A 318 -4.24 -18.57 23.86
C SER A 318 -4.33 -17.69 22.62
N PRO A 319 -5.51 -17.54 22.00
CA PRO A 319 -5.68 -16.58 20.91
C PRO A 319 -5.33 -15.18 21.39
N THR A 320 -4.62 -14.41 20.56
CA THR A 320 -4.38 -12.98 20.84
C THR A 320 -5.68 -12.20 20.77
N ASP A 321 -6.57 -12.58 19.86
CA ASP A 321 -7.93 -12.05 19.73
C ASP A 321 -8.89 -13.21 19.42
N LEU A 322 -9.93 -13.37 20.24
CA LEU A 322 -10.94 -14.43 20.06
C LEU A 322 -11.82 -14.22 18.83
N THR A 323 -11.92 -12.99 18.33
CA THR A 323 -12.71 -12.60 17.16
C THR A 323 -11.91 -12.62 15.87
N MET A 324 -10.58 -12.51 15.96
CA MET A 324 -9.66 -12.52 14.82
C MET A 324 -8.55 -13.56 15.01
N PRO A 325 -8.84 -14.86 14.81
CA PRO A 325 -7.87 -15.94 15.04
C PRO A 325 -6.62 -15.87 14.15
N ASN A 326 -6.67 -15.14 13.04
CA ASN A 326 -5.56 -14.93 12.11
C ASN A 326 -4.48 -13.96 12.66
N LEU A 327 -4.77 -13.21 13.73
CA LEU A 327 -3.74 -12.42 14.43
C LEU A 327 -2.75 -13.31 15.20
N GLY A 328 -3.10 -14.58 15.39
CA GLY A 328 -2.28 -15.59 16.03
C GLY A 328 -2.57 -15.76 17.50
N CYS A 329 -1.57 -16.30 18.19
CA CYS A 329 -1.65 -16.81 19.54
C CYS A 329 -0.49 -16.28 20.39
N SER A 330 -0.69 -16.32 21.69
CA SER A 330 0.31 -16.00 22.71
C SER A 330 0.57 -17.21 23.59
N ALA A 331 1.83 -17.50 23.88
CA ALA A 331 2.19 -18.50 24.89
C ALA A 331 1.84 -17.99 26.29
N PHE A 332 1.25 -18.81 27.14
CA PHE A 332 0.96 -18.42 28.54
C PHE A 332 2.24 -18.19 29.34
N SER A 333 3.28 -18.98 29.07
CA SER A 333 4.61 -18.85 29.69
C SER A 333 5.65 -18.63 28.59
N PRO A 334 6.23 -17.43 28.46
CA PRO A 334 7.27 -17.18 27.47
C PRO A 334 8.54 -17.99 27.79
N ILE A 335 9.22 -18.45 26.73
CA ILE A 335 10.44 -19.24 26.82
C ILE A 335 11.55 -18.38 27.44
N SER A 336 12.12 -18.81 28.58
CA SER A 336 13.31 -18.20 29.17
C SER A 336 14.52 -19.13 28.99
N CYS A 337 15.65 -18.57 28.54
CA CYS A 337 16.84 -19.40 28.24
C CYS A 337 17.58 -19.89 29.50
N GLU A 338 17.33 -19.27 30.66
CA GLU A 338 17.99 -19.63 31.93
C GLU A 338 17.54 -21.00 32.49
N SER A 339 16.45 -21.58 31.95
CA SER A 339 15.91 -22.85 32.43
C SER A 339 15.59 -23.82 31.28
N SER A 340 16.61 -24.23 30.53
CA SER A 340 16.48 -25.29 29.52
C SER A 340 15.94 -26.62 30.08
N LEU A 341 16.04 -26.82 31.40
CA LEU A 341 15.48 -27.97 32.14
C LEU A 341 13.96 -27.91 32.35
N LEU A 342 13.33 -26.74 32.19
CA LEU A 342 11.87 -26.54 32.32
C LEU A 342 11.17 -26.38 30.96
N GLN A 343 11.91 -26.45 29.86
CA GLN A 343 11.35 -26.34 28.52
C GLN A 343 10.91 -27.71 28.01
N SER A 344 9.69 -27.78 27.50
CA SER A 344 9.15 -28.94 26.79
C SER A 344 8.76 -28.57 25.37
N PHE A 345 8.72 -29.57 24.49
CA PHE A 345 8.16 -29.40 23.15
C PHE A 345 6.70 -29.84 23.14
N LEU A 346 5.84 -29.02 22.55
CA LEU A 346 4.49 -29.42 22.16
C LEU A 346 4.56 -30.13 20.81
N GLU A 347 4.16 -31.40 20.76
CA GLU A 347 4.16 -32.17 19.52
C GLU A 347 2.91 -31.88 18.70
N LEU A 348 3.10 -31.32 17.49
CA LEU A 348 2.03 -31.12 16.53
C LEU A 348 1.81 -32.38 15.70
N ARG A 349 0.57 -32.90 15.62
CA ARG A 349 0.22 -34.09 14.82
C ARG A 349 0.70 -33.99 13.36
N SER A 350 0.95 -35.13 12.72
CA SER A 350 1.21 -35.22 11.28
C SER A 350 0.12 -34.52 10.44
N GLY A 351 0.51 -33.76 9.43
CA GLY A 351 -0.40 -33.00 8.55
C GLY A 351 -0.05 -31.52 8.45
N TYR A 352 0.81 -31.00 9.34
CA TYR A 352 1.35 -29.65 9.22
C TYR A 352 2.56 -29.64 8.28
N SER A 353 2.50 -28.83 7.24
CA SER A 353 3.65 -28.50 6.40
C SER A 353 4.19 -27.13 6.78
N GLN A 354 5.40 -27.07 7.32
CA GLN A 354 6.12 -25.80 7.41
C GLN A 354 6.68 -25.48 6.02
N ARG A 355 6.19 -24.40 5.39
CA ARG A 355 6.65 -23.96 4.07
C ARG A 355 7.78 -22.92 4.13
N VAL A 356 7.89 -22.22 5.26
CA VAL A 356 8.88 -21.16 5.49
C VAL A 356 9.69 -21.50 6.74
N SER A 357 10.99 -21.66 6.57
CA SER A 357 11.98 -22.03 7.57
C SER A 357 13.05 -20.95 7.73
N THR A 358 13.12 -20.30 8.88
CA THR A 358 14.34 -19.61 9.33
C THR A 358 15.21 -20.62 10.07
N SER A 359 15.74 -21.66 9.41
CA SER A 359 16.52 -22.69 10.12
C SER A 359 18.03 -22.48 10.02
N LEU A 360 18.65 -22.57 11.19
CA LEU A 360 20.02 -23.05 11.36
C LEU A 360 19.98 -24.56 11.08
N PHE A 361 20.42 -24.98 9.89
CA PHE A 361 20.51 -26.39 9.55
C PHE A 361 21.50 -27.09 10.50
N SER A 362 21.03 -28.14 11.18
CA SER A 362 21.89 -29.09 11.89
C SER A 362 21.69 -30.47 11.26
N ASN A 363 22.77 -31.08 10.80
CA ASN A 363 22.77 -32.40 10.14
C ASN A 363 22.63 -33.54 11.17
N THR A 364 21.71 -33.42 12.14
CA THR A 364 21.49 -34.46 13.14
C THR A 364 20.63 -35.58 12.57
N ILE A 365 20.95 -36.82 12.95
CA ILE A 365 20.35 -38.03 12.35
C ILE A 365 19.08 -38.45 13.12
N ALA A 366 18.99 -38.13 14.42
CA ALA A 366 17.86 -38.47 15.28
C ALA A 366 17.04 -37.22 15.70
N LEU A 367 15.73 -37.44 15.89
CA LEU A 367 14.79 -36.41 16.39
C LEU A 367 15.24 -35.84 17.75
N GLU A 368 15.71 -36.71 18.66
CA GLU A 368 16.15 -36.28 19.99
C GLU A 368 17.38 -35.38 19.93
N ASP A 369 18.33 -35.65 19.04
CA ASP A 369 19.48 -34.78 18.82
C ASP A 369 19.05 -33.40 18.29
N CYS A 370 18.02 -33.35 17.44
CA CYS A 370 17.45 -32.11 16.92
C CYS A 370 16.77 -31.30 18.05
N LYS A 371 15.99 -31.96 18.91
CA LYS A 371 15.39 -31.35 20.10
C LYS A 371 16.48 -30.79 21.04
N GLU A 372 17.52 -31.57 21.32
CA GLU A 372 18.62 -31.14 22.20
C GLU A 372 19.39 -29.96 21.61
N ALA A 373 19.65 -29.96 20.30
CA ALA A 373 20.30 -28.84 19.62
C ALA A 373 19.45 -27.56 19.69
N CYS A 374 18.13 -27.68 19.56
CA CYS A 374 17.21 -26.57 19.71
C CYS A 374 17.21 -26.03 21.16
N LEU A 375 17.13 -26.91 22.17
CA LEU A 375 17.15 -26.50 23.58
C LEU A 375 18.45 -25.80 24.01
N LYS A 376 19.57 -26.09 23.33
CA LYS A 376 20.85 -25.40 23.55
C LYS A 376 20.93 -24.01 22.89
N ASN A 377 20.03 -23.71 21.96
CA ASN A 377 19.99 -22.45 21.23
C ASN A 377 18.81 -21.60 21.71
N CYS A 378 19.08 -20.53 22.45
CA CYS A 378 18.04 -19.63 22.99
C CYS A 378 17.12 -19.01 21.90
N SER A 379 17.58 -18.93 20.66
CA SER A 379 16.79 -18.39 19.54
C SER A 379 15.90 -19.45 18.89
N CYS A 380 16.11 -20.74 19.20
CA CYS A 380 15.31 -21.82 18.67
C CYS A 380 13.97 -21.94 19.41
N LYS A 381 12.87 -21.91 18.64
CA LYS A 381 11.51 -22.03 19.18
C LYS A 381 10.77 -23.28 18.70
N ALA A 382 11.30 -23.96 17.69
CA ALA A 382 10.70 -25.13 17.08
C ALA A 382 11.80 -26.02 16.48
N ALA A 383 11.57 -27.33 16.53
CA ALA A 383 12.40 -28.33 15.88
C ALA A 383 11.54 -29.12 14.87
N THR A 384 12.06 -29.31 13.66
CA THR A 384 11.43 -30.15 12.64
C THR A 384 12.35 -31.30 12.29
N TYR A 385 11.77 -32.49 12.13
CA TYR A 385 12.51 -33.69 11.78
C TYR A 385 11.90 -34.32 10.54
N THR A 386 12.70 -34.44 9.49
CA THR A 386 12.32 -35.13 8.26
C THR A 386 13.13 -36.41 8.21
N LYS A 387 12.46 -37.56 8.24
CA LYS A 387 13.14 -38.85 8.08
C LYS A 387 13.61 -38.95 6.63
N GLY A 388 14.93 -39.01 6.43
CA GLY A 388 15.52 -39.20 5.10
C GLY A 388 14.99 -40.47 4.44
N SER A 389 14.61 -40.34 3.17
CA SER A 389 14.04 -41.40 2.32
C SER A 389 14.99 -42.57 2.09
#